data_AF-A0A291QGT8-F1
#
_entry.id   AF-A0A291QGT8-F1
#
_cell.length_a   1.000
_cell.length_b   1.000
_cell.length_c   1.000
_cell.angle_alpha   90.00
_cell.angle_beta   90.00
_cell.angle_gamma   90.00
#
_symmetry.space_group_name_H-M   'P 1'
#
loop_
_entity.id
_entity.type
_entity.pdbx_description
1 polymer ?
#
loop_
_entity_poly.entity_id
_entity_poly.type
_entity_poly.pdbx_seq_one_letter_code
_entity_poly.pdbx_strand_id
1 'polypeptide(L)' 'MGEAAFEGKAADELGRILRYWGGNLRHYALEPGAGETVYDSGYREVGGWRVTAKEAPASPS' A
#
# COMPACT_ATOMS: atom_id res chain seq x y z
N MET A 1 8.86 -2.55 9.19
CA MET A 1 9.35 -3.93 8.97
C MET A 1 10.78 -3.83 8.48
N GLY A 2 11.74 -4.45 9.17
CA GLY A 2 13.14 -4.46 8.75
C GLY A 2 13.41 -5.46 7.62
N GLU A 3 14.64 -5.43 7.08
CA GLU A 3 15.15 -6.27 5.98
C GLU A 3 14.85 -7.78 6.09
N ALA A 4 14.56 -8.29 7.28
CA ALA A 4 14.33 -9.71 7.55
C ALA A 4 12.84 -10.14 7.57
N ALA A 5 11.89 -9.27 7.20
CA ALA A 5 10.49 -9.67 7.10
C ALA A 5 10.31 -10.78 6.04
N PHE A 6 9.44 -11.75 6.32
CA PHE A 6 9.11 -12.87 5.41
C PHE A 6 10.33 -13.69 4.93
N GLU A 7 11.31 -13.97 5.80
CA GLU A 7 12.48 -14.80 5.45
C GLU A 7 13.27 -14.27 4.23
N GLY A 8 13.34 -12.94 4.08
CA GLY A 8 14.01 -12.29 2.93
C GLY A 8 13.17 -12.26 1.64
N LYS A 9 11.91 -12.70 1.69
CA LYS A 9 10.96 -12.67 0.56
C LYS A 9 9.97 -11.50 0.64
N ALA A 10 10.30 -10.48 1.41
CA ALA A 10 9.41 -9.34 1.64
C ALA A 10 8.95 -8.69 0.33
N ALA A 11 9.84 -8.55 -0.67
CA ALA A 11 9.50 -7.97 -1.96
C ALA A 11 8.51 -8.83 -2.77
N ASP A 12 8.69 -10.16 -2.78
CA ASP A 12 7.82 -11.08 -3.51
C ASP A 12 6.42 -11.14 -2.89
N GLU A 13 6.35 -11.24 -1.56
CA GLU A 13 5.08 -11.24 -0.83
C GLU A 13 4.37 -9.89 -0.95
N LEU A 14 5.10 -8.77 -0.86
CA LEU A 14 4.55 -7.45 -1.07
C LEU A 14 4.02 -7.29 -2.51
N GLY A 15 4.76 -7.76 -3.51
CA GLY A 15 4.32 -7.75 -4.90
C GLY A 15 3.04 -8.57 -5.12
N ARG A 16 2.93 -9.72 -4.47
CA ARG A 16 1.71 -10.55 -4.49
C ARG A 16 0.53 -9.83 -3.84
N ILE A 17 0.72 -9.25 -2.65
CA ILE A 17 -0.30 -8.46 -1.94
C ILE A 17 -0.78 -7.30 -2.80
N LEU A 18 0.15 -6.52 -3.37
CA LEU A 18 -0.15 -5.36 -4.20
C LEU A 18 -0.88 -5.74 -5.50
N ARG A 19 -0.59 -6.91 -6.10
CA ARG A 19 -1.28 -7.39 -7.29
C ARG A 19 -2.76 -7.68 -7.01
N TYR A 20 -3.06 -8.35 -5.90
CA TYR A 20 -4.45 -8.63 -5.52
C TYR A 20 -5.19 -7.35 -5.12
N TRP A 21 -4.52 -6.49 -4.34
CA TRP A 21 -5.07 -5.19 -3.96
C TRP A 21 -5.34 -4.28 -5.18
N GLY A 22 -4.43 -4.27 -6.16
CA GLY A 22 -4.58 -3.51 -7.40
C GLY A 22 -5.85 -3.89 -8.20
N GLY A 23 -6.24 -5.16 -8.20
CA GLY A 23 -7.50 -5.60 -8.79
C GLY A 23 -8.75 -5.08 -8.05
N ASN A 24 -8.62 -4.80 -6.76
CA ASN A 24 -9.68 -4.26 -5.90
C ASN A 24 -9.83 -2.75 -6.01
N LEU A 25 -8.83 -2.03 -6.55
CA LEU A 25 -8.84 -0.56 -6.68
C LEU A 25 -10.07 -0.02 -7.40
N ARG A 26 -10.67 -0.79 -8.32
CA ARG A 26 -11.91 -0.42 -9.02
C ARG A 26 -13.10 -0.14 -8.10
N HIS A 27 -13.03 -0.58 -6.83
CA HIS A 27 -14.06 -0.36 -5.83
C HIS A 27 -13.86 0.94 -5.03
N TYR A 28 -12.75 1.65 -5.23
CA TYR A 28 -12.43 2.89 -4.54
C TYR A 28 -12.52 4.07 -5.53
N ALA A 29 -12.99 5.22 -5.05
CA ALA A 29 -13.00 6.46 -5.84
C ALA A 29 -11.59 7.00 -6.11
N LEU A 30 -10.58 6.55 -5.34
CA LEU A 30 -9.17 6.98 -5.42
C LEU A 30 -8.98 8.49 -5.24
N GLU A 31 -9.83 9.10 -4.43
CA GLU A 31 -9.71 10.50 -4.01
C GLU A 31 -8.75 10.64 -2.83
N PRO A 32 -8.13 11.82 -2.63
CA PRO A 32 -7.31 12.08 -1.46
C PRO A 32 -8.04 11.73 -0.16
N GLY A 33 -7.39 10.94 0.69
CA GLY A 33 -7.96 10.40 1.92
C GLY A 33 -8.48 8.97 1.81
N ALA A 34 -8.74 8.46 0.61
CA ALA A 34 -9.08 7.05 0.40
C ALA A 34 -7.92 6.15 0.84
N GLY A 35 -8.21 5.01 1.47
CA GLY A 35 -7.20 4.13 2.02
C GLY A 35 -7.81 2.90 2.67
N GLU A 36 -6.95 1.95 3.07
CA GLU A 36 -7.36 0.74 3.79
C GLU A 36 -6.20 0.19 4.63
N THR A 37 -6.55 -0.54 5.67
CA THR A 37 -5.62 -1.35 6.47
C THR A 37 -5.22 -2.60 5.68
N VAL A 38 -3.92 -2.93 5.71
CA VAL A 38 -3.35 -4.14 5.12
C VAL A 38 -3.16 -5.19 6.20
N TYR A 39 -3.62 -6.41 5.93
CA TYR A 39 -3.50 -7.56 6.81
C TYR A 39 -2.62 -8.64 6.18
N ASP A 40 -1.92 -9.42 7.01
CA ASP A 40 -1.26 -10.66 6.58
C ASP A 40 -2.26 -11.83 6.42
N SER A 41 -1.78 -12.99 5.99
CA SER A 41 -2.60 -14.21 5.85
C SER A 41 -3.13 -14.76 7.18
N GLY A 42 -2.58 -14.32 8.31
CA GLY A 42 -3.06 -14.63 9.65
C GLY A 42 -4.03 -13.57 10.20
N TYR A 43 -4.54 -12.68 9.35
CA TYR A 43 -5.43 -11.57 9.71
C TYR A 43 -4.83 -10.59 10.74
N ARG A 44 -3.51 -10.46 10.80
CA ARG A 44 -2.84 -9.45 11.62
C ARG A 44 -2.63 -8.19 10.81
N GLU A 45 -2.92 -7.04 11.42
CA GLU A 45 -2.63 -5.74 10.80
C GLU A 45 -1.11 -5.56 10.63
N VAL A 46 -0.68 -5.24 9.41
CA VAL A 46 0.73 -5.04 9.06
C VAL A 46 1.02 -3.64 8.51
N GLY A 47 -0.01 -2.83 8.31
CA GLY A 47 0.12 -1.45 7.87
C GLY A 47 -1.16 -0.94 7.20
N GLY A 48 -1.03 0.11 6.39
CA GLY A 48 -2.13 0.65 5.61
C GLY A 48 -1.62 1.49 4.46
N TRP A 49 -2.50 1.81 3.53
CA TRP A 49 -2.22 2.74 2.43
C TRP A 49 -3.23 3.89 2.45
N ARG A 50 -2.84 5.03 1.87
CA ARG A 50 -3.71 6.20 1.68
C ARG A 50 -3.35 6.90 0.37
N VAL A 51 -4.34 7.31 -0.41
CA VAL A 51 -4.17 8.29 -1.49
C VAL A 51 -3.95 9.66 -0.86
N THR A 52 -2.82 10.28 -1.16
CA THR A 52 -2.57 11.67 -0.82
C THR A 52 -2.82 12.54 -2.03
N ALA A 53 -3.14 13.82 -1.80
CA ALA A 53 -3.10 14.78 -2.89
C ALA A 53 -1.70 14.74 -3.53
N LYS A 54 -1.65 14.85 -4.85
CA LYS A 54 -0.38 15.08 -5.54
C LYS A 54 0.09 16.46 -5.11
N GLU A 55 1.16 16.50 -4.34
CA GLU A 55 1.82 17.77 -4.04
C GLU A 55 2.32 18.35 -5.38
N ALA A 56 1.85 19.54 -5.72
CA ALA A 56 2.39 20.24 -6.86
C ALA A 56 3.88 20.48 -6.58
N PRO A 57 4.78 20.27 -7.55
CA PRO A 57 6.18 20.58 -7.33
C PRO A 57 6.26 22.04 -6.86
N ALA A 58 6.98 22.27 -5.75
CA ALA A 58 7.21 23.61 -5.24
C ALA A 58 7.65 24.49 -6.42
N SER A 59 6.91 25.58 -6.66
CA SER A 59 7.29 26.50 -7.74
C SER A 59 8.72 26.97 -7.45
N PRO A 60 9.66 26.76 -8.38
CA PRO A 60 10.99 27.33 -8.20
C PRO A 60 10.86 28.85 -8.17
N SER A 61 11.40 29.47 -7.11
CA SER A 61 11.50 30.93 -6.97
C SER A 61 12.47 31.53 -7.99
#